data_AF-A0A1J5IJN7-F1
#
_entry.id   AF-A0A1J5IJN7-F1
#
_cell.length_a   1.000
_cell.length_b   1.000
_cell.length_c   1.000
_cell.angle_alpha   90.00
_cell.angle_beta   90.00
_cell.angle_gamma   90.00
#
_symmetry.space_group_name_H-M   'P 1'
#
loop_
_entity.id
_entity.type
_entity.pdbx_description
1 polymer ?
#
loop_
_entity_poly.entity_id
_entity_poly.type
_entity_poly.pdbx_seq_one_letter_code
_entity_poly.pdbx_strand_id
1 'polypeptide(L)'
;MPLTPKFLVEANVKWVNWSNANGYDDFDWDDQWVFAVGGQYALTSKLKLRAGYNYAKNPVNEHDGFNGMQMTSVQGKSLPGYYCETFRIIGFPAIAEHHLTLGVGYAFTPKFEINLGYMHAFGNTITESGTDLTGRPVTLESELSENSLDFWVTWRF
;
A
#
# COMPACT_ATOMS: atom_id res chain seq x y z
N MET A 1 17.37 3.48 36.97
CA MET A 1 16.79 2.92 35.74
C MET A 1 16.29 4.09 34.90
N PRO A 2 16.58 4.16 33.59
CA PRO A 2 15.97 5.19 32.75
C PRO A 2 14.47 4.93 32.68
N LEU A 3 13.68 5.99 32.86
CA LEU A 3 12.22 5.93 32.76
C LEU A 3 11.86 5.74 31.28
N THR A 4 11.26 4.60 30.93
CA THR A 4 10.65 4.44 29.61
C THR A 4 9.54 5.47 29.47
N PRO A 5 9.55 6.34 28.42
CA PRO A 5 8.45 7.26 28.18
C PRO A 5 7.13 6.49 28.10
N LYS A 6 6.13 6.97 28.85
CA LYS A 6 4.83 6.30 28.93
C LYS A 6 4.09 6.34 27.59
N PHE A 7 4.28 7.42 26.84
CA PHE A 7 3.75 7.63 25.50
C PHE A 7 4.87 8.02 24.54
N LEU A 8 4.80 7.49 23.32
CA LEU A 8 5.60 7.90 22.17
C LEU A 8 4.65 8.08 21.00
N VAL A 9 4.86 9.13 20.21
CA VAL A 9 4.10 9.43 18.99
C VAL A 9 5.08 9.63 17.84
N GLU A 10 4.71 9.15 16.67
CA GLU A 10 5.47 9.26 15.43
C GLU A 10 4.55 9.72 14.30
N ALA A 11 5.08 10.57 13.42
CA ALA A 11 4.43 10.96 12.18
C ALA A 11 5.45 10.96 11.04
N ASN A 12 5.05 10.47 9.88
CA ASN A 12 5.89 10.39 8.69
C ASN A 12 5.15 10.93 7.46
N VAL A 13 5.92 11.51 6.56
CA VAL A 13 5.47 11.91 5.22
C VAL A 13 6.45 11.34 4.22
N LYS A 14 5.94 10.69 3.16
CA LYS A 14 6.74 10.21 2.03
C LYS A 14 6.12 10.72 0.73
N TRP A 15 6.99 11.00 -0.23
CA TRP A 15 6.62 11.26 -1.62
C TRP A 15 7.32 10.22 -2.50
N VAL A 16 6.57 9.63 -3.42
CA VAL A 16 7.04 8.57 -4.32
C VAL A 16 6.87 9.05 -5.75
N ASN A 17 7.98 9.06 -6.50
CA ASN A 17 8.05 9.54 -7.88
C ASN A 17 7.77 8.39 -8.87
N TRP A 18 6.51 8.06 -9.06
CA TRP A 18 6.08 6.99 -9.97
C TRP A 18 6.15 7.44 -11.44
N SER A 19 5.83 8.71 -11.69
CA SER A 19 5.78 9.27 -13.05
C SER A 19 7.15 9.33 -13.75
N ASN A 20 8.25 9.21 -12.99
CA ASN A 20 9.61 9.14 -13.51
C ASN A 20 10.28 7.77 -13.29
N ALA A 21 9.50 6.73 -12.98
CA ALA A 21 10.00 5.38 -12.77
C ALA A 21 9.70 4.51 -14.00
N ASN A 22 10.76 4.06 -14.68
CA ASN A 22 10.67 3.20 -15.87
C ASN A 22 9.67 2.04 -15.66
N GLY A 23 8.69 1.96 -16.55
CA GLY A 23 7.62 0.97 -16.54
C GLY A 23 6.35 1.47 -15.86
N TYR A 24 6.44 2.18 -14.74
CA TYR A 24 5.27 2.80 -14.10
C TYR A 24 4.81 4.05 -14.85
N ASP A 25 5.76 4.80 -15.41
CA ASP A 25 5.50 5.92 -16.32
C ASP A 25 4.75 5.49 -17.60
N ASP A 26 5.14 4.35 -18.18
CA ASP A 26 4.44 3.73 -19.32
C ASP A 26 2.99 3.31 -18.99
N PHE A 27 2.68 3.11 -17.70
CA PHE A 27 1.35 2.78 -17.20
C PHE A 27 0.60 4.01 -16.66
N ASP A 28 1.09 5.23 -16.88
CA ASP A 28 0.44 6.46 -16.42
C ASP A 28 0.13 6.46 -14.91
N TRP A 29 1.13 6.10 -14.09
CA TRP A 29 1.01 6.20 -12.63
C TRP A 29 1.37 7.61 -12.14
N ASP A 30 0.49 8.17 -11.31
CA ASP A 30 0.66 9.43 -10.62
C ASP A 30 1.67 9.33 -9.47
N ASP A 31 2.41 10.41 -9.21
CA ASP A 31 3.22 10.52 -8.01
C ASP A 31 2.35 10.47 -6.74
N GLN A 32 2.86 9.79 -5.73
CA GLN A 32 2.09 9.43 -4.54
C GLN A 32 2.61 10.13 -3.29
N TRP A 33 1.71 10.76 -2.55
CA TRP A 33 1.97 11.15 -1.16
C TRP A 33 1.45 10.09 -0.20
N VAL A 34 2.26 9.79 0.82
CA VAL A 34 1.96 8.85 1.88
C VAL A 34 2.14 9.53 3.23
N PHE A 35 1.10 9.51 4.04
CA PHE A 35 1.08 10.06 5.39
C PHE A 35 0.88 8.93 6.39
N ALA A 36 1.66 8.93 7.47
CA ALA A 36 1.49 7.96 8.55
C ALA A 36 1.53 8.66 9.90
N VAL A 37 0.71 8.20 10.83
CA VAL A 37 0.76 8.58 12.24
C VAL A 37 0.63 7.34 13.10
N GLY A 38 1.40 7.27 14.17
CA GLY A 38 1.40 6.13 15.06
C GLY A 38 1.75 6.52 16.48
N GLY A 39 1.34 5.66 17.42
CA GLY A 39 1.63 5.84 18.82
C GLY A 39 1.99 4.53 19.49
N GLN A 40 2.82 4.62 20.53
CA GLN A 40 3.12 3.55 21.45
C GLN A 40 2.76 3.99 22.87
N TYR A 41 2.07 3.12 23.60
CA TYR A 41 1.79 3.27 25.02
C TYR A 41 2.45 2.15 25.83
N ALA A 42 3.31 2.52 26.77
CA ALA A 42 3.89 1.59 27.73
C ALA A 42 2.91 1.36 28.88
N LEU A 43 2.07 0.33 28.74
CA LEU A 43 1.07 -0.05 29.76
C LEU A 43 1.75 -0.49 31.06
N THR A 44 2.89 -1.19 30.95
CA THR A 44 3.78 -1.51 32.07
C THR A 44 5.25 -1.35 31.64
N SER A 45 6.21 -1.61 32.55
CA SER A 45 7.64 -1.65 32.18
C SER A 45 7.98 -2.79 31.21
N LYS A 46 7.09 -3.78 31.05
CA LYS A 46 7.29 -4.95 30.18
C LYS A 46 6.37 -4.98 28.96
N LEU A 47 5.20 -4.35 29.05
CA LEU A 47 4.14 -4.43 28.05
C LEU A 47 3.94 -3.08 27.34
N LYS A 48 4.08 -3.10 26.02
CA LYS A 48 3.87 -1.95 25.14
C LYS A 48 2.76 -2.27 24.15
N LEU A 49 1.85 -1.34 23.95
CA LEU A 49 0.81 -1.40 22.93
C LEU A 49 1.10 -0.36 21.86
N ARG A 50 0.78 -0.67 20.60
CA ARG A 50 0.97 0.20 19.44
C ARG A 50 -0.28 0.23 18.60
N ALA A 51 -0.56 1.40 18.04
CA ALA A 51 -1.56 1.59 17.02
C ALA A 51 -1.09 2.67 16.06
N GLY A 52 -1.46 2.56 14.79
CA GLY A 52 -1.12 3.55 13.79
C GLY A 52 -2.03 3.49 12.58
N TYR A 53 -2.01 4.56 11.81
CA TYR A 53 -2.78 4.74 10.61
C TYR A 53 -1.88 5.28 9.50
N ASN A 54 -2.09 4.77 8.29
CA ASN A 54 -1.42 5.23 7.09
C ASN A 54 -2.45 5.51 6.00
N TYR A 55 -2.30 6.67 5.35
CA TYR A 55 -3.01 7.03 4.13
C TYR A 55 -2.01 7.20 2.99
N ALA A 56 -2.23 6.48 1.90
CA ALA A 56 -1.46 6.56 0.67
C ALA A 56 -2.44 6.78 -0.50
N LYS A 57 -2.36 7.92 -1.19
CA LYS A 57 -3.25 8.21 -2.33
C LYS A 57 -3.05 7.14 -3.41
N ASN A 58 -4.10 6.58 -4.00
CA ASN A 58 -3.99 5.68 -5.14
C ASN A 58 -3.19 6.34 -6.29
N PRO A 59 -2.07 5.75 -6.77
CA PRO A 59 -1.30 6.27 -7.90
C PRO A 59 -1.85 5.84 -9.27
N VAL A 60 -2.78 4.88 -9.33
CA VAL A 60 -3.32 4.37 -10.59
C VAL A 60 -4.43 5.28 -11.11
N ASN A 61 -4.24 5.86 -12.29
CA ASN A 61 -5.23 6.71 -12.96
C ASN A 61 -6.31 5.87 -13.67
N GLU A 62 -7.57 6.28 -13.57
CA GLU A 62 -8.67 5.66 -14.31
C GLU A 62 -8.68 6.13 -15.77
N HIS A 63 -8.79 5.20 -16.72
CA HIS A 63 -8.87 5.49 -18.16
C HIS A 63 -10.27 5.21 -18.73
N ASP A 64 -11.28 5.94 -18.26
CA ASP A 64 -12.63 5.80 -18.80
C ASP A 64 -12.71 6.19 -20.28
N GLY A 65 -13.34 5.32 -21.07
CA GLY A 65 -13.46 5.44 -22.51
C GLY A 65 -12.24 4.93 -23.29
N PHE A 66 -11.39 4.10 -22.71
CA PHE A 66 -10.19 3.59 -23.39
C PHE A 66 -10.51 2.81 -24.69
N ASN A 67 -9.59 2.89 -25.66
CA ASN A 67 -9.68 2.15 -26.92
C ASN A 67 -8.81 0.89 -26.88
N GLY A 68 -9.44 -0.28 -26.80
CA GLY A 68 -8.74 -1.57 -26.69
C GLY A 68 -7.87 -1.93 -27.90
N MET A 69 -8.18 -1.37 -29.06
CA MET A 69 -7.46 -1.60 -30.32
C MET A 69 -6.30 -0.61 -30.52
N GLN A 70 -6.27 0.50 -29.77
CA GLN A 70 -5.18 1.47 -29.87
C GLN A 70 -3.89 0.83 -29.39
N MET A 71 -2.82 0.91 -30.18
CA MET A 71 -1.53 0.37 -29.77
C MET A 71 -0.85 1.34 -28.79
N THR A 72 -0.44 0.81 -27.65
CA THR A 72 0.37 1.49 -26.63
C THR A 72 1.78 0.88 -26.64
N SER A 73 2.79 1.68 -26.32
CA SER A 73 4.16 1.22 -26.12
C SER A 73 4.43 1.11 -24.62
N VAL A 74 4.88 -0.05 -24.16
CA VAL A 74 5.38 -0.26 -22.80
C VAL A 74 6.80 -0.80 -22.90
N GLN A 75 7.78 -0.09 -22.37
CA GLN A 75 9.20 -0.44 -22.41
C GLN A 75 9.70 -0.83 -23.82
N GLY A 76 9.23 -0.09 -24.83
CA GLY A 76 9.56 -0.32 -26.24
C GLY A 76 8.88 -1.54 -26.88
N LYS A 77 7.92 -2.18 -26.20
CA LYS A 77 7.07 -3.25 -26.75
C LYS A 77 5.70 -2.68 -27.09
N SER A 78 5.21 -2.99 -28.29
CA SER A 78 3.88 -2.56 -28.72
C SER A 78 2.83 -3.59 -28.30
N LEU A 79 1.81 -3.14 -27.58
CA LEU A 79 0.67 -3.95 -27.17
C LEU A 79 -0.65 -3.19 -27.41
N PRO A 80 -1.74 -3.89 -27.74
CA PRO A 80 -3.08 -3.32 -27.69
C PRO A 80 -3.40 -2.70 -26.32
N GLY A 81 -4.10 -1.56 -26.33
CA GLY A 81 -4.50 -0.81 -25.14
C GLY A 81 -5.29 -1.67 -24.17
N TYR A 82 -6.13 -2.59 -24.68
CA TYR A 82 -6.88 -3.53 -23.83
C TYR A 82 -5.97 -4.33 -22.90
N TYR A 83 -4.81 -4.79 -23.37
CA TYR A 83 -3.85 -5.50 -22.51
C TYR A 83 -3.15 -4.56 -21.55
N CYS A 84 -2.81 -3.34 -21.98
CA CYS A 84 -2.22 -2.33 -21.10
C CYS A 84 -3.16 -2.03 -19.92
N GLU A 85 -4.43 -1.73 -20.20
CA GLU A 85 -5.45 -1.49 -19.19
C GLU A 85 -5.71 -2.70 -18.29
N THR A 86 -5.75 -3.91 -18.87
CA THR A 86 -5.83 -5.15 -18.09
C THR A 86 -4.68 -5.27 -17.09
N PHE A 87 -3.44 -4.92 -17.48
CA PHE A 87 -2.31 -4.92 -16.55
C PHE A 87 -2.42 -3.84 -15.47
N ARG A 88 -2.86 -2.63 -15.82
CA ARG A 88 -3.02 -1.51 -14.88
C ARG A 88 -4.05 -1.82 -13.81
N ILE A 89 -5.23 -2.30 -14.21
CA ILE A 89 -6.38 -2.48 -13.32
C ILE A 89 -6.38 -3.85 -12.63
N ILE A 90 -6.14 -4.92 -13.38
CA ILE A 90 -6.28 -6.29 -12.87
C ILE A 90 -4.92 -6.89 -12.48
N GLY A 91 -3.87 -6.60 -13.25
CA GLY A 91 -2.55 -7.20 -13.05
C GLY A 91 -1.80 -6.66 -11.82
N PHE A 92 -1.83 -5.34 -11.61
CA PHE A 92 -1.08 -4.66 -10.56
C PHE A 92 -1.92 -3.63 -9.79
N PRO A 93 -3.01 -4.06 -9.12
CA PRO A 93 -3.87 -3.12 -8.40
C PRO A 93 -3.17 -2.57 -7.16
N ALA A 94 -2.61 -1.36 -7.24
CA ALA A 94 -2.04 -0.63 -6.10
C ALA A 94 -3.04 0.37 -5.51
N ILE A 95 -4.27 -0.10 -5.24
CA ILE A 95 -5.43 0.75 -4.99
C ILE A 95 -5.78 0.91 -3.51
N ALA A 96 -5.18 0.12 -2.62
CA ALA A 96 -5.46 0.22 -1.18
C ALA A 96 -4.87 1.52 -0.61
N GLU A 97 -5.74 2.40 -0.10
CA GLU A 97 -5.30 3.72 0.37
C GLU A 97 -5.14 3.80 1.88
N HIS A 98 -5.97 3.08 2.62
CA HIS A 98 -6.08 3.20 4.07
C HIS A 98 -5.58 1.95 4.76
N HIS A 99 -4.64 2.11 5.69
CA HIS A 99 -4.11 1.01 6.48
C HIS A 99 -4.20 1.33 7.97
N LEU A 100 -4.80 0.42 8.74
CA LEU A 100 -4.77 0.43 10.21
C LEU A 100 -3.74 -0.59 10.68
N THR A 101 -2.94 -0.22 11.68
CA THR A 101 -1.95 -1.10 12.29
C THR A 101 -2.16 -1.19 13.79
N LEU A 102 -1.97 -2.38 14.34
CA LEU A 102 -1.99 -2.67 15.76
C LEU A 102 -0.74 -3.49 16.11
N GLY A 103 -0.22 -3.32 17.33
CA GLY A 103 0.93 -4.09 17.76
C GLY A 103 1.04 -4.23 19.25
N VAL A 104 1.73 -5.28 19.68
CA VAL A 104 2.04 -5.56 21.08
C VAL A 104 3.49 -5.97 21.21
N GLY A 105 4.16 -5.45 22.23
CA GLY A 105 5.51 -5.84 22.61
C GLY A 105 5.55 -6.29 24.06
N TYR A 106 6.15 -7.45 24.33
CA TYR A 106 6.31 -8.00 25.67
C TYR A 106 7.77 -8.38 25.96
N ALA A 107 8.34 -7.72 26.96
CA ALA A 107 9.68 -8.00 27.47
C ALA A 107 9.63 -9.02 28.61
N PHE A 108 9.99 -10.27 28.32
CA PHE A 108 10.07 -11.35 29.31
C PHE A 108 11.18 -11.07 30.33
N THR A 109 12.31 -10.55 29.84
CA THR A 109 13.47 -10.16 30.64
C THR A 109 14.02 -8.81 30.12
N PRO A 110 14.94 -8.15 30.83
CA PRO A 110 15.60 -6.95 30.29
C PRO A 110 16.34 -7.19 28.96
N LYS A 111 16.68 -8.45 28.66
CA LYS A 111 17.46 -8.87 27.47
C LYS A 111 16.62 -9.39 26.31
N PHE A 112 15.38 -9.83 26.56
CA PHE A 112 14.53 -10.50 25.58
C PHE A 112 13.14 -9.89 25.51
N GLU A 113 12.75 -9.49 24.30
CA GLU A 113 11.44 -8.90 23.97
C GLU A 113 10.88 -9.58 22.71
N ILE A 114 9.60 -9.96 22.73
CA ILE A 114 8.87 -10.38 21.53
C ILE A 114 7.91 -9.26 21.16
N ASN A 115 7.75 -9.04 19.87
CA ASN A 115 6.76 -8.14 19.31
C ASN A 115 5.91 -8.86 18.27
N LEU A 116 4.64 -8.49 18.22
CA LEU A 116 3.67 -8.92 17.23
C LEU A 116 3.04 -7.66 16.64
N GLY A 117 2.85 -7.67 15.32
CA GLY A 117 2.17 -6.64 14.57
C GLY A 117 1.05 -7.23 13.73
N TYR A 118 0.00 -6.44 13.52
CA TYR A 118 -1.09 -6.74 12.63
C TYR A 118 -1.42 -5.47 11.83
N MET A 119 -1.68 -5.64 10.55
CA MET A 119 -2.09 -4.58 9.65
C MET A 119 -3.33 -5.02 8.87
N HIS A 120 -4.27 -4.09 8.71
CA HIS A 120 -5.43 -4.22 7.85
C HIS A 120 -5.44 -3.08 6.83
N ALA A 121 -5.39 -3.43 5.55
CA ALA A 121 -5.64 -2.51 4.44
C ALA A 121 -7.12 -2.57 4.09
N PHE A 122 -7.82 -1.44 4.20
CA PHE A 122 -9.26 -1.39 3.92
C PHE A 122 -9.50 -1.52 2.41
N GLY A 123 -10.62 -2.19 2.08
CA GLY A 123 -11.07 -2.39 0.71
C GLY A 123 -11.16 -1.10 -0.07
N ASN A 124 -10.57 -1.09 -1.26
CA ASN A 124 -10.81 -0.06 -2.25
C ASN A 124 -11.09 -0.71 -3.61
N THR A 125 -11.88 -0.03 -4.44
CA THR A 125 -12.28 -0.51 -5.75
C THR A 125 -11.88 0.51 -6.80
N ILE A 126 -11.36 0.03 -7.92
CA ILE A 126 -11.16 0.81 -9.14
C ILE A 126 -11.94 0.14 -10.27
N THR A 127 -12.64 0.95 -11.05
CA THR A 127 -13.44 0.48 -12.19
C THR A 127 -13.22 1.42 -13.36
N GLU A 128 -12.98 0.87 -14.55
CA GLU A 128 -12.93 1.66 -15.78
C GLU A 128 -13.64 0.91 -16.92
N SER A 129 -14.18 1.67 -17.86
CA SER A 129 -14.87 1.12 -19.03
C SER A 129 -14.24 1.57 -20.34
N GLY A 130 -14.30 0.70 -21.35
CA GLY A 130 -13.71 0.98 -22.66
C GLY A 130 -14.12 -0.06 -23.67
N THR A 131 -13.17 -0.46 -24.53
CA THR A 131 -13.40 -1.46 -25.57
C THR A 131 -12.36 -2.58 -25.54
N ASP A 132 -12.74 -3.79 -25.98
CA ASP A 132 -11.83 -4.92 -26.12
C ASP A 132 -11.04 -4.87 -27.44
N LEU A 133 -10.27 -5.94 -27.72
CA LEU A 133 -9.47 -6.10 -28.94
C LEU A 133 -10.29 -6.12 -30.25
N THR A 134 -11.62 -6.25 -30.14
CA THR A 134 -12.56 -6.28 -31.26
C THR A 134 -13.45 -5.02 -31.33
N GLY A 135 -13.21 -4.05 -30.44
CA GLY A 135 -14.00 -2.83 -30.33
C GLY A 135 -15.33 -2.99 -29.59
N ARG A 136 -15.55 -4.13 -28.92
CA ARG A 136 -16.77 -4.35 -28.12
C ARG A 136 -16.62 -3.70 -26.75
N PRO A 137 -17.67 -3.11 -26.17
CA PRO A 137 -17.62 -2.55 -24.83
C PRO A 137 -17.16 -3.57 -23.78
N VAL A 138 -16.30 -3.13 -22.87
CA VAL A 138 -15.80 -3.94 -21.75
C VAL A 138 -15.64 -3.05 -20.51
N THR A 139 -15.76 -3.65 -19.33
CA THR A 139 -15.48 -3.01 -18.04
C THR A 139 -14.42 -3.84 -17.33
N LEU A 140 -13.40 -3.17 -16.81
CA LEU A 140 -12.36 -3.74 -15.97
C LEU A 140 -12.59 -3.24 -14.55
N GLU A 141 -12.57 -4.15 -13.58
CA GLU A 141 -12.80 -3.84 -12.17
C GLU A 141 -11.85 -4.65 -11.31
N SER A 142 -11.35 -4.02 -10.25
CA SER A 142 -10.51 -4.65 -9.25
C SER A 142 -10.85 -4.11 -7.87
N GLU A 143 -11.01 -5.00 -6.90
CA GLU A 143 -11.19 -4.68 -5.48
C GLU A 143 -10.06 -5.32 -4.68
N LEU A 144 -9.42 -4.54 -3.80
CA LEU A 144 -8.31 -5.03 -2.99
C LEU A 144 -8.48 -4.64 -1.52
N SER A 145 -8.39 -5.65 -0.65
CA SER A 145 -8.16 -5.50 0.80
C SER A 145 -7.08 -6.48 1.24
N GLU A 146 -6.37 -6.16 2.32
CA GLU A 146 -5.25 -6.97 2.79
C GLU A 146 -5.25 -7.12 4.31
N ASN A 147 -4.74 -8.24 4.79
CA ASN A 147 -4.39 -8.46 6.18
C ASN A 147 -2.97 -9.00 6.25
N SER A 148 -2.15 -8.43 7.14
CA SER A 148 -0.79 -8.87 7.38
C SER A 148 -0.54 -9.09 8.87
N LEU A 149 0.22 -10.14 9.20
CA LEU A 149 0.64 -10.48 10.55
C LEU A 149 2.15 -10.65 10.57
N ASP A 150 2.82 -9.99 11.51
CA ASP A 150 4.27 -10.05 11.62
C ASP A 150 4.71 -10.25 13.08
N PHE A 151 5.89 -10.86 13.24
CA PHE A 151 6.47 -11.12 14.56
C PHE A 151 7.98 -10.95 14.52
N TRP A 152 8.56 -10.45 15.61
CA TRP A 152 10.01 -10.33 15.73
C TRP A 152 10.49 -10.46 17.17
N VAL A 153 11.73 -10.92 17.33
CA VAL A 153 12.39 -11.09 18.63
C VAL A 153 13.57 -10.14 18.72
N THR A 154 13.68 -9.44 19.84
CA THR A 154 14.83 -8.57 20.14
C THR A 154 15.66 -9.20 21.26
N TRP A 155 16.95 -9.36 21.00
CA TRP A 155 17.94 -9.79 21.99
C TRP A 155 18.98 -8.68 22.22
N ARG A 156 19.20 -8.31 23.49
CA ARG A 156 20.18 -7.29 23.92
C ARG A 156 21.31 -7.96 24.71
N PHE A 157 22.57 -7.74 24.30
CA PHE A 157 23.78 -8.30 24.93
C PHE A 157 24.39 -7.35 25.97
#